data_AF-A0A257LEY2-F1
#
_entry.id   AF-A0A257LEY2-F1
#
_cell.length_a   1.000
_cell.length_b   1.000
_cell.length_c   1.000
_cell.angle_alpha   90.00
_cell.angle_beta   90.00
_cell.angle_gamma   90.00
#
_symmetry.space_group_name_H-M   'P 1'
#
loop_
_entity.id
_entity.type
_entity.pdbx_description
1 polymer ?
#
loop_
_entity_poly.entity_id
_entity_poly.type
_entity_poly.pdbx_seq_one_letter_code
_entity_poly.pdbx_strand_id
1 'polypeptide(L)'
;MVMLIEAKAKGEDGTAHAALCTPAGLKELAQIVDGIGPNLARVVTWAAAGEAKVTTLVKDAHAVGLVVHPYTIRIDELPKNCPSPDALHGALFREAGADGVFTDFTDVTLAWVRR
;
A
#
# COMPACT_ATOMS: atom_id res chain seq x y z
N MET A 1 -1.27 -13.93 -9.38
CA MET A 1 -1.87 -14.03 -8.04
C MET A 1 -1.33 -12.90 -7.17
N VAL A 2 -2.21 -12.18 -6.45
CA VAL A 2 -1.83 -11.08 -5.54
C VAL A 2 -2.19 -11.47 -4.11
N MET A 3 -1.24 -11.36 -3.18
CA MET A 3 -1.47 -11.65 -1.75
C MET A 3 -1.91 -10.39 -1.00
N LEU A 4 -3.07 -10.43 -0.36
CA LEU A 4 -3.53 -9.32 0.49
C LEU A 4 -2.85 -9.35 1.87
N ILE A 5 -2.37 -8.19 2.33
CA ILE A 5 -1.66 -8.07 3.60
C ILE A 5 -2.38 -7.06 4.51
N GLU A 6 -2.95 -7.55 5.61
CA GLU A 6 -3.72 -6.74 6.55
C GLU A 6 -2.85 -5.77 7.36
N ALA A 7 -3.42 -4.66 7.84
CA ALA A 7 -2.71 -3.72 8.72
C ALA A 7 -2.23 -4.35 10.03
N LYS A 8 -3.00 -5.30 10.59
CA LYS A 8 -2.66 -5.98 11.85
C LYS A 8 -1.40 -6.83 11.65
N ALA A 9 -0.58 -6.95 12.69
CA ALA A 9 0.66 -7.74 12.62
C ALA A 9 0.38 -9.25 12.44
N LYS A 10 -0.72 -9.73 13.01
CA LYS A 10 -1.21 -11.10 12.91
C LYS A 10 -2.69 -11.06 12.52
N GLY A 11 -3.06 -11.81 11.49
CA GLY A 11 -4.43 -11.98 11.03
C GLY A 11 -5.24 -12.88 11.95
N GLU A 12 -6.56 -12.88 11.77
CA GLU A 12 -7.48 -13.71 12.55
C GLU A 12 -7.32 -15.21 12.25
N ASP A 13 -6.82 -15.52 11.06
CA ASP A 13 -6.41 -16.86 10.61
C ASP A 13 -5.04 -17.32 11.17
N GLY A 14 -4.35 -16.43 11.90
CA GLY A 14 -3.04 -16.68 12.47
C GLY A 14 -1.85 -16.27 11.58
N THR A 15 -2.10 -15.74 10.38
CA THR A 15 -1.06 -15.32 9.43
C THR A 15 -0.26 -14.14 9.98
N ALA A 16 1.07 -14.25 10.01
CA ALA A 16 1.95 -13.19 10.49
C ALA A 16 2.22 -12.13 9.40
N HIS A 17 1.24 -11.29 9.11
CA HIS A 17 1.35 -10.23 8.07
C HIS A 17 2.53 -9.27 8.26
N ALA A 18 2.98 -9.03 9.49
CA ALA A 18 4.20 -8.24 9.72
C ALA A 18 5.46 -8.93 9.16
N ALA A 19 5.55 -10.26 9.28
CA ALA A 19 6.68 -11.03 8.76
C ALA A 19 6.71 -11.02 7.22
N LEU A 20 5.52 -11.06 6.59
CA LEU A 20 5.36 -10.99 5.13
C LEU A 20 5.87 -9.66 4.53
N CYS A 21 5.95 -8.59 5.33
CA CYS A 21 6.45 -7.28 4.89
C CYS A 21 7.96 -7.10 5.09
N THR A 22 8.67 -8.12 5.58
CA THR A 22 10.12 -8.07 5.74
C THR A 22 10.82 -8.47 4.43
N PRO A 23 12.07 -8.05 4.19
CA PRO A 23 12.81 -8.49 3.01
C PRO A 23 12.92 -10.02 2.86
N ALA A 24 12.98 -10.77 3.97
CA ALA A 24 12.96 -12.22 3.95
C ALA A 24 11.59 -12.77 3.52
N GLY A 25 10.51 -12.28 4.13
CA GLY A 25 9.14 -12.67 3.78
C GLY A 25 8.78 -12.35 2.33
N LEU A 26 9.22 -11.19 1.82
CA LEU A 26 9.02 -10.81 0.42
C LEU A 26 9.75 -11.74 -0.55
N LYS A 27 10.97 -12.19 -0.23
CA LYS A 27 11.70 -13.18 -1.05
C LYS A 27 10.99 -14.52 -1.12
N GLU A 28 10.40 -14.96 0.00
CA GLU A 28 9.61 -16.18 0.04
C GLU A 28 8.31 -16.02 -0.78
N LEU A 29 7.61 -14.90 -0.60
CA LEU A 29 6.41 -14.58 -1.37
C LEU A 29 6.67 -14.54 -2.88
N ALA A 30 7.80 -13.98 -3.31
CA ALA A 30 8.17 -13.92 -4.72
C ALA A 30 8.28 -15.28 -5.42
N GLN A 31 8.33 -16.39 -4.67
CA GLN A 31 8.30 -17.74 -5.25
C GLN A 31 6.88 -18.22 -5.59
N ILE A 32 5.84 -17.58 -5.03
CA ILE A 32 4.47 -18.08 -5.08
C ILE A 32 3.45 -17.05 -5.59
N VAL A 33 3.73 -15.75 -5.52
CA VAL A 33 2.82 -14.68 -5.96
C VAL A 33 3.52 -13.72 -6.92
N ASP A 34 2.72 -13.05 -7.76
CA ASP A 34 3.22 -12.03 -8.70
C ASP A 34 3.24 -10.63 -8.06
N GLY A 35 2.51 -10.44 -6.97
CA GLY A 35 2.42 -9.15 -6.29
C GLY A 35 1.78 -9.22 -4.91
N ILE A 36 1.83 -8.09 -4.22
CA ILE A 36 1.23 -7.90 -2.90
C ILE A 36 0.21 -6.75 -2.94
N GLY A 37 -0.88 -6.92 -2.20
CA GLY A 37 -1.86 -5.88 -1.95
C GLY A 37 -1.86 -5.52 -0.47
N PRO A 38 -0.98 -4.62 -0.01
CA PRO A 38 -0.94 -4.25 1.40
C PRO A 38 -2.03 -3.24 1.76
N ASN A 39 -2.50 -3.27 3.02
CA ASN A 39 -3.30 -2.19 3.56
C ASN A 39 -2.52 -0.85 3.50
N LEU A 40 -3.21 0.26 3.21
CA LEU A 40 -2.62 1.60 3.11
C LEU A 40 -1.64 1.93 4.25
N ALA A 41 -1.95 1.57 5.49
CA ALA A 41 -1.13 1.88 6.66
C ALA A 41 0.25 1.19 6.67
N ARG A 42 0.45 0.14 5.85
CA ARG A 42 1.77 -0.50 5.65
C ARG A 42 2.64 0.23 4.64
N VAL A 43 2.04 1.10 3.83
CA VAL A 43 2.72 1.84 2.76
C VAL A 43 2.92 3.29 3.18
N VAL A 44 1.89 3.94 3.71
CA VAL A 44 1.93 5.34 4.12
C VAL A 44 1.17 5.58 5.41
N THR A 45 1.76 6.38 6.29
CA THR A 45 1.11 6.97 7.46
C THR A 45 1.29 8.49 7.44
N TRP A 46 0.56 9.23 8.28
CA TRP A 46 0.61 10.70 8.28
C TRP A 46 0.93 11.26 9.65
N ALA A 47 1.88 12.20 9.70
CA ALA A 47 2.17 12.98 10.90
C ALA A 47 0.99 13.87 11.29
N ALA A 48 0.97 14.38 12.53
CA ALA A 48 -0.10 15.27 12.98
C ALA A 48 -0.23 16.55 12.14
N ALA A 49 0.86 17.00 11.52
CA ALA A 49 0.88 18.16 10.62
C ALA A 49 0.44 17.84 9.17
N GLY A 50 0.07 16.58 8.87
CA GLY A 50 -0.34 16.17 7.53
C GLY A 50 0.82 15.89 6.56
N GLU A 51 2.01 15.59 7.08
CA GLU A 51 3.16 15.12 6.29
C GLU A 51 3.09 13.58 6.09
N ALA A 52 3.29 13.12 4.85
CA ALA A 52 3.32 11.70 4.52
C ALA A 52 4.61 11.03 5.03
N LYS A 53 4.46 9.82 5.57
CA LYS A 53 5.56 8.94 5.98
C LYS A 53 5.43 7.62 5.24
N VAL A 54 6.15 7.53 4.13
CA VAL A 54 6.18 6.36 3.26
C VAL A 54 7.19 5.33 3.78
N THR A 55 6.81 4.06 3.75
CA THR A 55 7.68 2.94 4.16
C THR A 55 8.54 2.46 2.99
N THR A 56 9.51 1.59 3.26
CA THR A 56 10.32 0.95 2.20
C THR A 56 9.62 -0.23 1.52
N LEU A 57 8.41 -0.62 1.97
CA LEU A 57 7.76 -1.86 1.56
C LEU A 57 7.61 -1.99 0.04
N VAL A 58 7.20 -0.93 -0.65
CA VAL A 58 7.02 -0.95 -2.11
C VAL A 58 8.36 -1.20 -2.81
N LYS A 59 9.38 -0.45 -2.41
CA LYS A 59 10.76 -0.60 -2.91
C LYS A 59 11.31 -2.01 -2.65
N ASP A 60 11.10 -2.54 -1.45
CA ASP A 60 11.58 -3.87 -1.06
C ASP A 60 10.88 -4.98 -1.85
N ALA A 61 9.58 -4.81 -2.15
CA ALA A 61 8.81 -5.73 -2.98
C ALA A 61 9.28 -5.69 -4.45
N HIS A 62 9.50 -4.50 -5.01
CA HIS A 62 10.06 -4.34 -6.35
C HIS A 62 11.45 -4.97 -6.49
N ALA A 63 12.28 -4.88 -5.44
CA ALA A 63 13.61 -5.49 -5.44
C ALA A 63 13.60 -7.03 -5.58
N VAL A 64 12.46 -7.67 -5.33
CA VAL A 64 12.24 -9.12 -5.53
C VAL A 64 11.27 -9.42 -6.68
N GLY A 65 10.92 -8.42 -7.49
CA GLY A 65 10.08 -8.59 -8.69
C GLY A 65 8.57 -8.62 -8.43
N LEU A 66 8.11 -8.22 -7.25
CA LEU A 66 6.69 -8.20 -6.90
C LEU A 66 6.07 -6.83 -7.22
N VAL A 67 4.95 -6.82 -7.94
CA VAL A 67 4.13 -5.59 -8.08
C VAL A 67 3.35 -5.30 -6.80
N VAL A 68 3.02 -4.03 -6.55
CA VAL A 68 2.36 -3.60 -5.32
C VAL A 68 1.10 -2.79 -5.60
N HIS A 69 -0.04 -3.32 -5.14
CA HIS A 69 -1.37 -2.71 -5.30
C HIS A 69 -2.07 -2.45 -3.94
N PRO A 70 -1.79 -1.33 -3.25
CA PRO A 70 -2.35 -1.07 -1.93
C PRO A 70 -3.87 -0.90 -1.92
N TYR A 71 -4.52 -1.25 -0.79
CA TYR A 71 -5.97 -1.16 -0.62
C TYR A 71 -6.39 -0.51 0.71
N THR A 72 -7.53 0.17 0.82
CA THR A 72 -8.42 0.68 -0.25
C THR A 72 -8.48 2.20 -0.13
N ILE A 73 -8.32 2.92 -1.24
CA ILE A 73 -8.52 4.37 -1.26
C ILE A 73 -10.01 4.67 -1.18
N ARG A 74 -10.40 5.33 -0.08
CA ARG A 74 -11.73 5.84 0.21
C ARG A 74 -11.66 7.33 0.46
N ILE A 75 -12.25 8.14 -0.41
CA ILE A 75 -12.21 9.62 -0.28
C ILE A 75 -13.13 10.13 0.83
N ASP A 76 -14.13 9.32 1.20
CA ASP A 76 -15.06 9.53 2.32
C ASP A 76 -14.47 9.08 3.67
N GLU A 77 -13.36 8.34 3.66
CA GLU A 77 -12.71 7.78 4.85
C GLU A 77 -11.18 7.78 4.70
N LEU A 78 -10.58 8.97 4.70
CA LEU A 78 -9.14 9.13 4.54
C LEU A 78 -8.36 8.58 5.76
N PRO A 79 -7.11 8.09 5.55
CA PRO A 79 -6.23 7.73 6.65
C PRO A 79 -6.08 8.87 7.67
N LYS A 80 -5.89 8.52 8.95
CA LYS A 80 -5.73 9.51 10.02
C LYS A 80 -4.65 10.54 9.66
N ASN A 81 -4.99 11.83 9.80
CA ASN A 81 -4.16 13.00 9.46
C ASN A 81 -3.83 13.18 7.97
N CYS A 82 -4.37 12.36 7.06
CA CYS A 82 -4.21 12.59 5.63
C CYS A 82 -5.00 13.85 5.23
N PRO A 83 -4.37 14.88 4.63
CA PRO A 83 -5.00 16.17 4.44
C PRO A 83 -6.00 16.19 3.28
N SER A 84 -5.85 15.31 2.28
CA SER A 84 -6.75 15.25 1.13
C SER A 84 -6.59 13.94 0.33
N PRO A 85 -7.54 13.61 -0.57
CA PRO A 85 -7.36 12.51 -1.52
C PRO A 85 -6.15 12.71 -2.44
N ASP A 86 -5.86 13.95 -2.86
CA ASP A 86 -4.71 14.27 -3.71
C ASP A 86 -3.38 13.93 -3.01
N ALA A 87 -3.27 14.22 -1.72
CA ALA A 87 -2.11 13.90 -0.91
C ALA A 87 -1.94 12.38 -0.76
N LEU A 88 -3.04 11.62 -0.58
CA LEU A 88 -3.00 10.16 -0.53
C LEU A 88 -2.52 9.55 -1.86
N HIS A 89 -3.06 10.02 -2.99
CA HIS A 89 -2.62 9.54 -4.31
C HIS A 89 -1.16 9.90 -4.58
N GLY A 90 -0.74 11.12 -4.22
CA GLY A 90 0.66 11.55 -4.33
C GLY A 90 1.60 10.64 -3.54
N ALA A 91 1.27 10.36 -2.28
CA ALA A 91 2.08 9.49 -1.45
C ALA A 91 2.16 8.04 -1.98
N LEU A 92 1.07 7.50 -2.52
CA LEU A 92 1.04 6.13 -3.05
C LEU A 92 1.74 5.99 -4.41
N PHE A 93 1.41 6.85 -5.37
CA PHE A 93 1.90 6.72 -6.75
C PHE A 93 3.25 7.38 -6.96
N ARG A 94 3.50 8.57 -6.39
CA ARG A 94 4.74 9.33 -6.65
C ARG A 94 5.83 9.04 -5.63
N GLU A 95 5.49 9.00 -4.34
CA GLU A 95 6.49 8.79 -3.29
C GLU A 95 6.79 7.31 -3.05
N ALA A 96 5.76 6.48 -2.88
CA ALA A 96 5.93 5.04 -2.66
C ALA A 96 6.19 4.26 -3.96
N GLY A 97 5.64 4.74 -5.09
CA GLY A 97 5.80 4.09 -6.38
C GLY A 97 4.90 2.87 -6.58
N ALA A 98 3.69 2.85 -6.01
CA ALA A 98 2.75 1.75 -6.21
C ALA A 98 2.38 1.59 -7.70
N ASP A 99 2.29 0.33 -8.17
CA ASP A 99 1.99 -0.01 -9.57
C ASP A 99 0.50 0.18 -9.92
N GLY A 100 -0.34 0.25 -8.89
CA GLY A 100 -1.79 0.34 -8.95
C GLY A 100 -2.37 0.46 -7.54
N VAL A 101 -3.67 0.67 -7.43
CA VAL A 101 -4.36 0.78 -6.13
C VAL A 101 -5.76 0.19 -6.25
N PHE A 102 -6.29 -0.31 -5.14
CA PHE A 102 -7.72 -0.56 -5.00
C PHE A 102 -8.39 0.70 -4.49
N THR A 103 -9.52 1.08 -5.09
CA THR A 103 -10.31 2.25 -4.71
C THR A 103 -11.79 2.00 -4.92
N ASP A 104 -12.61 2.60 -4.06
CA ASP A 104 -14.07 2.63 -4.22
C ASP A 104 -14.52 3.81 -5.12
N PHE A 105 -13.62 4.73 -5.46
CA PHE A 105 -13.89 5.96 -6.22
C PHE A 105 -13.04 6.00 -7.50
N THR A 106 -13.31 5.05 -8.40
CA THR A 106 -12.51 4.82 -9.62
C THR A 106 -12.40 6.05 -10.53
N ASP A 107 -13.44 6.88 -10.59
CA ASP A 107 -13.48 8.13 -11.35
C ASP A 107 -12.46 9.16 -10.81
N VAL A 108 -12.38 9.30 -9.49
CA VAL A 108 -11.44 10.20 -8.82
C VAL A 108 -10.00 9.74 -9.02
N THR A 109 -9.72 8.45 -8.80
CA THR A 109 -8.36 7.90 -9.01
C THR A 109 -7.95 7.98 -10.48
N LEU A 110 -8.85 7.67 -11.42
CA LEU A 110 -8.57 7.77 -12.85
C LEU A 110 -8.26 9.22 -13.27
N ALA A 111 -9.05 10.19 -12.78
CA ALA A 111 -8.81 11.59 -13.05
C ALA A 111 -7.45 12.06 -12.52
N TRP A 112 -7.05 11.57 -11.34
CA TRP A 112 -5.75 11.90 -10.75
C TRP A 112 -4.57 11.33 -11.56
N VAL A 113 -4.65 10.06 -11.98
CA VAL A 113 -3.56 9.39 -12.74
C VAL A 113 -3.36 10.00 -14.14
N ARG A 114 -4.42 10.57 -14.73
CA ARG A 114 -4.36 11.21 -16.05
C ARG A 114 -3.89 12.67 -16.04
N ARG A 115 -3.64 13.23 -14.86
CA ARG A 115 -3.22 14.63 -14.69
C ARG A 115 -1.74 14.81 -14.97
#